data_AF-A0A920NQ14-F1
#
_entry.id   AF-A0A920NQ14-F1
#
_cell.length_a   1.000
_cell.length_b   1.000
_cell.length_c   1.000
_cell.angle_alpha   90.00
_cell.angle_beta   90.00
_cell.angle_gamma   90.00
#
_symmetry.space_group_name_H-M   'P 1'
#
loop_
_entity.id
_entity.type
_entity.pdbx_description
1 polymer ?
#
loop_
_entity_poly.entity_id
_entity_poly.type
_entity_poly.pdbx_seq_one_letter_code
_entity_poly.pdbx_strand_id
1 'polypeptide(L)'
;MEVKSATYVENGIAEFPDAVTDRGKRHVQSLQALVETGFQAGVLFVVQRSDADSFPNPCGSVIRNSEKHWLMPIKRGYMYGVLLHVFLKRI
;
A
#
# COMPACT_ATOMS: atom_id res chain seq x y z
N MET A 1 10.23 7.82 -0.16
CA MET A 1 9.50 6.54 -0.20
C MET A 1 9.49 5.94 1.19
N GLU A 2 8.35 5.41 1.64
CA GLU A 2 8.22 4.61 2.87
C GLU A 2 8.08 3.13 2.50
N VAL A 3 8.53 2.23 3.39
CA VAL A 3 8.36 0.78 3.23
C VAL A 3 7.57 0.23 4.41
N LYS A 4 6.60 -0.64 4.13
CA LYS A 4 5.76 -1.33 5.10
C LYS A 4 5.78 -2.83 4.81
N SER A 5 5.86 -3.65 5.84
CA SER A 5 5.63 -5.09 5.71
C SER A 5 4.15 -5.40 5.95
N ALA A 6 3.54 -6.17 5.06
CA ALA A 6 2.19 -6.71 5.26
C ALA A 6 2.32 -8.18 5.66
N THR A 7 1.86 -8.49 6.88
CA THR A 7 2.02 -9.79 7.54
C THR A 7 0.70 -10.50 7.79
N TYR A 8 -0.41 -9.77 7.86
CA TYR A 8 -1.76 -10.34 7.91
C TYR A 8 -2.16 -10.86 6.52
N VAL A 9 -2.66 -12.09 6.48
CA VAL A 9 -3.14 -12.76 5.26
C VAL A 9 -4.39 -13.55 5.62
N GLU A 10 -5.46 -13.32 4.88
CA GLU A 10 -6.73 -14.01 5.02
C GLU A 10 -7.24 -14.44 3.64
N ASN A 11 -7.62 -15.72 3.48
CA ASN A 11 -8.10 -16.29 2.22
C ASN A 11 -7.20 -16.03 0.98
N GLY A 12 -5.87 -15.95 1.17
CA GLY A 12 -4.90 -15.67 0.10
C GLY A 12 -4.75 -14.19 -0.25
N ILE A 13 -5.37 -13.29 0.53
CA ILE A 13 -5.31 -11.84 0.39
C ILE A 13 -4.45 -11.31 1.55
N ALA A 14 -3.31 -10.67 1.23
CA ALA A 14 -2.52 -9.95 2.21
C ALA A 14 -3.12 -8.57 2.45
N GLU A 15 -3.20 -8.12 3.71
CA GLU A 15 -3.80 -6.84 4.06
C GLU A 15 -2.84 -5.93 4.84
N PHE A 16 -3.09 -4.62 4.74
CA PHE A 16 -2.45 -3.59 5.57
C PHE A 16 -3.38 -2.38 5.71
N PRO A 17 -3.48 -1.75 6.89
CA PRO A 17 -2.83 -2.14 8.15
C PRO A 17 -3.57 -3.29 8.85
N ASP A 18 -2.83 -4.11 9.59
CA ASP A 18 -3.34 -5.13 10.51
C ASP A 18 -4.01 -4.52 11.76
N ALA A 19 -3.52 -3.35 12.20
CA ALA A 19 -4.16 -2.52 13.21
C ALA A 19 -4.09 -1.03 12.86
N VAL A 20 -5.20 -0.31 13.03
CA VAL A 20 -5.21 1.16 12.88
C VAL A 20 -4.37 1.79 14.00
N THR A 21 -3.33 2.52 13.62
CA THR A 21 -2.45 3.23 14.57
C THR A 21 -2.30 4.70 14.21
N ASP A 22 -2.26 5.57 15.23
CA ASP A 22 -1.98 7.00 15.04
C ASP A 22 -0.63 7.24 14.36
N ARG A 23 0.35 6.35 14.59
CA ARG A 23 1.64 6.40 13.91
C ARG A 23 1.47 6.20 12.39
N GLY A 24 0.73 5.19 11.96
CA GLY A 24 0.43 4.97 10.55
C GLY A 24 -0.22 6.20 9.90
N LYS A 25 -1.20 6.80 10.59
CA LYS A 25 -1.89 8.02 10.14
C LYS A 25 -0.92 9.21 9.97
N ARG A 26 -0.06 9.47 10.96
CA ARG A 26 0.94 10.57 10.91
C ARG A 26 1.97 10.38 9.79
N HIS A 27 2.37 9.13 9.52
CA HIS A 27 3.29 8.81 8.44
C HIS A 27 2.66 9.14 7.06
N VAL A 28 1.40 8.72 6.82
CA VAL A 28 0.67 9.06 5.58
C VAL A 28 0.50 10.57 5.42
N GLN A 29 0.17 11.30 6.50
CA GLN A 29 0.10 12.77 6.50
C GLN A 29 1.45 13.43 6.15
N SER A 30 2.57 12.84 6.58
CA SER A 30 3.91 13.34 6.25
C SER A 30 4.26 13.11 4.78
N LEU A 31 3.86 11.96 4.20
CA LEU A 31 4.01 11.70 2.76
C LEU A 31 3.14 12.64 1.93
N GLN A 32 1.92 12.96 2.39
CA GLN A 32 1.04 13.95 1.76
C GLN A 32 1.69 15.34 1.71
N ALA A 33 2.24 15.82 2.84
CA ALA A 33 2.92 17.13 2.87
C ALA A 33 4.13 17.20 1.92
N LEU A 34 4.83 16.09 1.68
CA LEU A 34 5.90 16.00 0.68
C LEU A 34 5.34 16.10 -0.76
N VAL A 35 4.20 15.46 -1.06
CA VAL A 35 3.53 15.61 -2.37
C VAL A 35 3.06 17.05 -2.59
N GLU A 36 2.43 17.66 -1.59
CA GLU A 36 1.92 19.03 -1.65
C GLU A 36 3.04 20.08 -1.84
N THR A 37 4.26 19.77 -1.39
CA THR A 37 5.46 20.59 -1.62
C THR A 37 6.22 20.24 -2.92
N GLY A 38 5.65 19.38 -3.77
CA GLY A 38 6.16 19.06 -5.11
C GLY A 38 7.13 17.88 -5.18
N PHE A 39 7.37 17.16 -4.08
CA PHE A 39 8.21 15.96 -4.07
C PHE A 39 7.42 14.70 -4.47
N GLN A 40 8.10 13.74 -5.10
CA GLN A 40 7.53 12.42 -5.31
C GLN A 40 7.58 11.60 -4.01
N ALA A 41 6.41 11.22 -3.49
CA ALA A 41 6.27 10.32 -2.35
C ALA A 41 5.64 8.99 -2.77
N GLY A 42 5.74 7.98 -1.91
CA GLY A 42 5.22 6.65 -2.20
C GLY A 42 5.40 5.68 -1.03
N VAL A 43 4.57 4.65 -0.99
CA VAL A 43 4.62 3.53 -0.04
C VAL A 43 4.84 2.23 -0.81
N LEU A 44 5.85 1.47 -0.40
CA LEU A 44 6.09 0.11 -0.84
C LEU A 44 5.61 -0.87 0.24
N PHE A 45 4.55 -1.64 -0.07
CA PHE A 45 4.14 -2.81 0.69
C PHE A 45 4.95 -4.02 0.26
N VAL A 46 5.62 -4.65 1.21
CA VAL A 46 6.36 -5.91 1.01
C VAL A 46 5.58 -7.02 1.70
N VAL A 47 5.12 -7.99 0.90
CA VAL A 47 4.44 -9.18 1.39
C VAL A 47 5.44 -10.34 1.33
N GLN A 48 5.86 -10.81 2.51
CA GLN A 48 6.87 -11.87 2.66
C GLN A 48 6.21 -13.20 3.06
N ARG A 49 5.07 -13.51 2.45
CA ARG A 49 4.22 -14.65 2.77
C ARG A 49 3.88 -15.42 1.50
N SER A 50 4.25 -16.69 1.48
CA SER A 50 4.03 -17.61 0.34
C SER A 50 2.56 -17.99 0.16
N ASP A 51 1.75 -17.80 1.20
CA ASP A 51 0.30 -18.02 1.21
C ASP A 51 -0.51 -16.77 0.79
N ALA A 52 0.15 -15.71 0.33
CA ALA A 52 -0.50 -14.51 -0.23
C ALA A 52 -0.36 -14.46 -1.76
N ASP A 53 -1.50 -14.52 -2.46
CA ASP A 53 -1.58 -14.40 -3.92
C ASP A 53 -1.97 -12.99 -4.40
N SER A 54 -2.43 -12.14 -3.48
CA SER A 54 -3.03 -10.85 -3.81
C SER A 54 -2.99 -9.84 -2.66
N PHE A 55 -3.25 -8.57 -2.99
CA PHE A 55 -3.34 -7.47 -2.03
C PHE A 55 -4.49 -6.52 -2.45
N PRO A 56 -5.34 -6.03 -1.54
CA PRO A 56 -6.45 -5.15 -1.89
C PRO A 56 -5.93 -3.75 -2.19
N ASN A 57 -6.44 -3.14 -3.26
CA ASN A 57 -6.23 -1.71 -3.47
C ASN A 57 -7.13 -0.88 -2.53
N PRO A 58 -6.79 0.40 -2.30
CA PRO A 58 -7.65 1.39 -1.64
C PRO A 58 -9.14 1.44 -2.04
N CYS A 59 -9.48 0.99 -3.26
CA CYS A 59 -10.85 0.97 -3.78
C CYS A 59 -11.58 -0.38 -3.50
N GLY A 60 -10.97 -1.29 -2.73
CA GLY A 60 -11.52 -2.61 -2.39
C GLY A 60 -11.40 -3.65 -3.50
N SER A 61 -10.70 -3.37 -4.61
CA SER A 61 -10.44 -4.37 -5.65
C SER A 61 -9.17 -5.15 -5.32
N VAL A 62 -9.26 -6.48 -5.34
CA VAL A 62 -8.13 -7.38 -5.07
C VAL A 62 -7.18 -7.42 -6.27
N ILE A 63 -5.94 -6.95 -6.10
CA ILE A 63 -4.89 -6.99 -7.14
C ILE A 63 -4.09 -8.28 -6.97
N ARG A 64 -4.05 -9.10 -8.03
CA ARG A 64 -3.21 -10.31 -8.12
C ARG A 64 -1.84 -9.97 -8.70
N ASN A 65 -0.85 -10.82 -8.45
CA ASN A 65 0.53 -10.58 -8.88
C ASN A 65 0.73 -10.70 -10.40
N SER A 66 0.61 -9.58 -11.12
CA SER A 66 1.10 -9.42 -12.50
C SER A 66 1.30 -7.96 -12.91
N GLU A 67 2.06 -7.19 -12.11
CA GLU A 67 2.52 -5.81 -12.40
C GLU A 67 1.41 -4.75 -12.68
N LYS A 68 1.64 -3.45 -12.94
CA LYS A 68 2.83 -2.55 -12.84
C LYS A 68 2.53 -1.38 -11.87
N HIS A 69 3.53 -0.53 -11.59
CA HIS A 69 3.42 0.88 -11.17
C HIS A 69 2.01 1.51 -11.27
N TRP A 70 1.36 1.86 -10.14
CA TRP A 70 -0.02 2.38 -10.13
C TRP A 70 -0.09 3.88 -9.78
N LEU A 71 -0.79 4.64 -10.62
CA LEU A 71 -1.32 5.97 -10.30
C LEU A 71 -2.85 5.84 -10.12
N MET A 72 -3.37 6.11 -8.92
CA MET A 72 -4.79 5.88 -8.60
C MET A 72 -5.62 7.17 -8.56
N PRO A 73 -6.80 7.22 -9.21
CA PRO A 73 -7.79 8.27 -8.98
C PRO A 73 -8.63 8.01 -7.71
N ILE A 74 -9.10 9.10 -7.08
CA ILE A 74 -9.64 9.10 -5.70
C ILE A 74 -11.02 8.42 -5.56
N LYS A 75 -11.16 7.58 -4.53
CA LYS A 75 -12.31 7.58 -3.60
C LYS A 75 -11.84 7.44 -2.14
N ARG A 76 -12.43 8.25 -1.26
CA ARG A 76 -12.35 8.29 0.23
C ARG A 76 -11.17 7.54 0.89
N GLY A 77 -10.17 8.28 1.36
CA GLY A 77 -9.19 7.80 2.36
C GLY A 77 -7.76 7.65 1.86
N TYR A 78 -7.56 7.55 0.53
CA TYR A 78 -6.25 7.47 -0.09
C TYR A 78 -6.15 8.58 -1.15
N MET A 79 -5.13 9.43 -1.02
CA MET A 79 -5.06 10.76 -1.64
C MET A 79 -3.90 10.87 -2.64
N TYR A 80 -3.98 11.87 -3.55
CA TYR A 80 -3.10 12.03 -4.70
C TYR A 80 -1.59 11.95 -4.39
N GLY A 81 -0.83 11.41 -5.35
CA GLY A 81 0.62 11.58 -5.48
C GLY A 81 1.50 10.64 -4.65
N VAL A 82 0.94 9.87 -3.72
CA VAL A 82 1.68 8.79 -3.04
C VAL A 82 1.61 7.53 -3.90
N LEU A 83 2.69 7.23 -4.63
CA LEU A 83 2.81 6.01 -5.44
C LEU A 83 2.69 4.76 -4.56
N LEU A 84 1.83 3.81 -4.97
CA LEU A 84 1.67 2.54 -4.26
C LEU A 84 2.34 1.40 -5.02
N HIS A 85 3.29 0.75 -4.35
CA HIS A 85 3.93 -0.47 -4.83
C HIS A 85 3.59 -1.62 -3.90
N VAL A 86 3.28 -2.78 -4.48
CA VAL A 86 3.13 -4.03 -3.74
C VAL A 86 4.13 -5.04 -4.32
N PHE A 87 4.93 -5.65 -3.46
CA PHE A 87 5.84 -6.72 -3.82
C PHE A 87 5.41 -8.02 -3.13
N LEU A 88 4.83 -8.94 -3.91
CA LEU A 88 4.43 -10.28 -3.47
C LEU A 88 5.61 -11.25 -3.71
N LYS A 89 6.33 -11.64 -2.65
CA LYS A 89 7.45 -12.57 -2.75
C LYS A 89 6.94 -14.02 -2.76
N ARG A 90 6.99 -14.67 -3.93
CA ARG A 90 6.92 -16.13 -4.03
C ARG A 90 8.30 -16.73 -3.71
N ILE A 91 8.32 -17.75 -2.85
CA ILE A 91 9.45 -18.61 -2.51
C ILE A 91 9.03 -20.03 -2.87
#